data_AF-A0A7V9TTI5-F1
#
_entry.id   AF-A0A7V9TTI5-F1
#
_cell.length_a   1.000
_cell.length_b   1.000
_cell.length_c   1.000
_cell.angle_alpha   90.00
_cell.angle_beta   90.00
_cell.angle_gamma   90.00
#
_symmetry.space_group_name_H-M   'P 1'
#
loop_
_entity.id
_entity.type
_entity.pdbx_description
1 polymer ?
#
loop_
_entity_poly.entity_id
_entity_poly.type
_entity_poly.pdbx_seq_one_letter_code
_entity_poly.pdbx_strand_id
1 'polypeptide(L)'
;LTLADANSAVTADLGDRTAVLGFGEITWQGIQRFVGSGGADRIAGSGGRDEIAGGPGPDTIGGGGGSDLMYGGRGADVLRGGRGIDIAHGQGGVDTCRAERRHGCERR
;
A
#
# COMPACT_ATOMS: atom_id res chain seq x y z
N LEU A 1 -10.14 -2.44 5.43
CA LEU A 1 -10.99 -2.06 4.28
C LEU A 1 -10.50 -2.82 3.06
N THR A 2 -11.41 -3.31 2.22
CA THR A 2 -11.07 -3.93 0.93
C THR A 2 -11.77 -3.19 -0.20
N LEU A 3 -11.05 -2.95 -1.28
CA LEU A 3 -11.53 -2.34 -2.51
C LEU A 3 -11.23 -3.22 -3.73
N ALA A 4 -10.99 -4.52 -3.50
CA ALA A 4 -10.54 -5.48 -4.50
C ALA A 4 -11.50 -5.63 -5.71
N ASP A 5 -12.78 -5.28 -5.55
CA ASP A 5 -13.78 -5.33 -6.63
C ASP A 5 -13.81 -4.03 -7.47
N ALA A 6 -13.04 -3.01 -7.11
CA ALA A 6 -12.91 -1.81 -7.92
C ALA A 6 -12.01 -2.09 -9.14
N ASN A 7 -12.53 -1.82 -10.34
CA ASN A 7 -11.78 -1.92 -11.59
C ASN A 7 -11.01 -0.63 -11.93
N SER A 8 -10.97 0.34 -11.01
CA SER A 8 -10.39 1.67 -11.22
C SER A 8 -9.45 2.01 -10.07
N ALA A 9 -8.38 2.73 -10.41
CA ALA A 9 -7.37 3.19 -9.48
C ALA A 9 -7.96 3.86 -8.23
N VAL A 10 -7.36 3.54 -7.09
CA VAL A 10 -7.70 4.04 -5.77
C VAL A 10 -6.60 4.96 -5.26
N THR A 11 -6.98 6.08 -4.64
CA THR A 11 -6.05 6.89 -3.84
C THR A 11 -6.47 6.82 -2.39
N ALA A 12 -5.66 6.23 -1.52
CA ALA A 12 -5.96 6.09 -0.10
C ALA A 12 -4.87 6.68 0.77
N ASP A 13 -5.30 7.33 1.85
CA ASP A 13 -4.46 7.83 2.94
C ASP A 13 -5.00 7.31 4.27
N LEU A 14 -4.28 6.37 4.88
CA LEU A 14 -4.63 5.76 6.16
C LEU A 14 -4.37 6.70 7.34
N GLY A 15 -3.46 7.68 7.19
CA GLY A 15 -3.21 8.73 8.18
C GLY A 15 -4.37 9.69 8.30
N ASP A 16 -4.84 10.18 7.14
CA ASP A 16 -6.00 11.06 7.03
C ASP A 16 -7.33 10.31 7.03
N ARG A 17 -7.28 8.96 7.01
CA ARG A 17 -8.43 8.07 7.06
C ARG A 17 -9.38 8.27 5.89
N THR A 18 -8.84 8.59 4.72
CA THR A 18 -9.58 8.85 3.49
C THR A 18 -9.21 7.84 2.41
N ALA A 19 -10.18 7.47 1.57
CA ALA A 19 -9.94 6.75 0.34
C ALA A 19 -10.80 7.39 -0.76
N VAL A 20 -10.14 7.98 -1.75
CA VAL A 20 -10.75 8.52 -2.96
C VAL A 20 -10.81 7.41 -4.00
N LEU A 21 -12.03 7.05 -4.37
CA LEU A 21 -12.35 6.17 -5.49
C LEU A 21 -12.77 7.03 -6.68
N GLY A 22 -12.70 6.50 -7.89
CA GLY A 22 -13.23 7.17 -9.10
C GLY A 22 -14.73 7.56 -9.03
N PHE A 23 -15.41 7.23 -7.93
CA PHE A 23 -16.79 7.59 -7.62
C PHE A 23 -17.00 8.31 -6.27
N GLY A 24 -15.94 8.74 -5.56
CA GLY A 24 -16.06 9.56 -4.35
C GLY A 24 -15.10 9.21 -3.20
N GLU A 25 -15.10 10.00 -2.14
CA GLU A 25 -14.30 9.79 -0.92
C GLU A 25 -15.03 8.89 0.09
N ILE A 26 -14.28 8.00 0.75
CA ILE A 26 -14.77 7.23 1.89
C ILE A 26 -13.87 7.46 3.10
N THR A 27 -14.46 7.67 4.28
CA THR A 27 -13.72 7.84 5.54
C THR A 27 -13.85 6.62 6.46
N TRP A 28 -12.77 6.25 7.15
CA TRP A 28 -12.75 5.03 7.99
C TRP A 28 -11.96 5.22 9.30
N GLN A 29 -12.48 4.74 10.43
CA GLN A 29 -11.78 4.85 11.72
C GLN A 29 -11.02 3.57 12.06
N GLY A 30 -9.74 3.68 12.42
CA GLY A 30 -8.96 2.58 13.03
C GLY A 30 -8.50 1.48 12.08
N ILE A 31 -8.36 1.77 10.78
CA ILE A 31 -7.89 0.77 9.82
C ILE A 31 -6.39 0.59 9.94
N GLN A 32 -5.98 -0.64 10.28
CA GLN A 32 -4.59 -1.11 10.25
C GLN A 32 -4.36 -2.06 9.07
N ARG A 33 -5.39 -2.30 8.25
CA ARG A 33 -5.35 -3.19 7.09
C ARG A 33 -6.11 -2.64 5.89
N PHE A 34 -5.40 -2.38 4.80
CA PHE A 34 -5.94 -1.85 3.56
C PHE A 34 -5.61 -2.79 2.39
N VAL A 35 -6.62 -3.06 1.56
CA VAL A 35 -6.46 -3.79 0.30
C VAL A 35 -6.98 -2.88 -0.81
N GLY A 36 -6.11 -2.58 -1.77
CA GLY A 36 -6.41 -1.83 -2.97
C GLY A 36 -7.30 -2.60 -3.95
N SER A 37 -7.27 -2.15 -5.19
CA SER A 37 -8.13 -2.51 -6.29
C SER A 37 -7.41 -3.38 -7.33
N GLY A 38 -8.04 -3.61 -8.47
CA GLY A 38 -7.37 -4.21 -9.64
C GLY A 38 -6.69 -3.17 -10.55
N GLY A 39 -6.66 -1.91 -10.14
CA GLY A 39 -6.12 -0.77 -10.89
C GLY A 39 -4.73 -0.36 -10.43
N ALA A 40 -4.27 0.79 -10.93
CA ALA A 40 -2.99 1.38 -10.49
C ALA A 40 -3.20 2.26 -9.26
N ASP A 41 -2.93 1.74 -8.07
CA ASP A 41 -3.30 2.41 -6.84
C ASP A 41 -2.21 3.32 -6.27
N ARG A 42 -2.63 4.32 -5.50
CA ARG A 42 -1.78 5.16 -4.65
C ARG A 42 -2.22 5.01 -3.21
N ILE A 43 -1.41 4.36 -2.39
CA ILE A 43 -1.75 4.06 -1.00
C ILE A 43 -0.67 4.65 -0.09
N ALA A 44 -1.08 5.52 0.82
CA ALA A 44 -0.25 6.05 1.90
C ALA A 44 -0.74 5.48 3.24
N GLY A 45 0.17 4.84 3.95
CA GLY A 45 0.00 4.39 5.32
C GLY A 45 0.02 5.55 6.30
N SER A 46 -0.15 5.23 7.57
CA SER A 46 -0.28 6.14 8.68
C SER A 46 1.06 6.35 9.41
N GLY A 47 1.01 6.91 10.63
CA GLY A 47 2.15 6.93 11.54
C GLY A 47 2.21 5.74 12.50
N GLY A 48 1.30 4.77 12.36
CA GLY A 48 1.23 3.54 13.13
C GLY A 48 1.57 2.31 12.28
N ARG A 49 1.44 1.12 12.88
CA ARG A 49 1.65 -0.14 12.16
C ARG A 49 0.51 -0.40 11.18
N ASP A 50 0.84 -0.48 9.90
CA ASP A 50 -0.09 -0.72 8.80
C ASP A 50 0.18 -2.05 8.06
N GLU A 51 -0.89 -2.69 7.59
CA GLU A 51 -0.87 -3.83 6.68
C GLU A 51 -1.52 -3.41 5.35
N ILE A 52 -0.74 -3.33 4.28
CA ILE A 52 -1.19 -2.79 3.00
C ILE A 52 -0.99 -3.82 1.90
N ALA A 53 -2.02 -4.06 1.10
CA ALA A 53 -1.93 -4.82 -0.15
C ALA A 53 -2.41 -3.94 -1.30
N GLY A 54 -1.59 -3.79 -2.35
CA GLY A 54 -1.91 -3.04 -3.57
C GLY A 54 -2.95 -3.78 -4.39
N GLY A 55 -2.61 -4.99 -4.83
CA GLY A 55 -3.50 -5.85 -5.61
C GLY A 55 -2.91 -6.11 -6.99
N PRO A 56 -3.73 -6.42 -8.00
CA PRO A 56 -3.29 -6.40 -9.38
C PRO A 56 -3.16 -4.95 -9.89
N GLY A 57 -2.13 -4.68 -10.70
CA GLY A 57 -1.90 -3.37 -11.29
C GLY A 57 -0.56 -2.79 -10.85
N PRO A 58 -0.06 -1.71 -11.50
CA PRO A 58 1.16 -1.04 -11.06
C PRO A 58 0.85 -0.08 -9.90
N ASP A 59 1.22 -0.48 -8.69
CA ASP A 59 0.84 0.23 -7.47
C ASP A 59 1.97 1.10 -6.91
N THR A 60 1.59 2.16 -6.19
CA THR A 60 2.51 2.98 -5.38
C THR A 60 2.07 2.95 -3.93
N ILE A 61 2.86 2.30 -3.08
CA ILE A 61 2.55 2.09 -1.67
C ILE A 61 3.63 2.74 -0.79
N GLY A 62 3.21 3.58 0.16
CA GLY A 62 4.04 4.09 1.24
C GLY A 62 3.54 3.60 2.59
N GLY A 63 4.40 3.03 3.45
CA GLY A 63 4.04 2.62 4.82
C GLY A 63 3.90 3.80 5.78
N GLY A 64 4.73 4.83 5.60
CA GLY A 64 4.65 6.05 6.39
C GLY A 64 5.58 5.98 7.59
N GLY A 65 5.03 5.87 8.80
CA GLY A 65 5.82 5.57 9.99
C GLY A 65 5.18 4.43 10.75
N GLY A 66 5.96 3.57 11.39
CA GLY A 66 5.42 2.39 12.05
C GLY A 66 6.26 1.17 11.74
N SER A 67 5.68 -0.01 11.95
CA SER A 67 6.28 -1.25 11.49
C SER A 67 5.34 -1.89 10.50
N ASP A 68 5.55 -1.62 9.23
CA ASP A 68 4.53 -1.85 8.21
C ASP A 68 4.75 -3.17 7.48
N LEU A 69 3.66 -3.77 7.02
CA LEU A 69 3.66 -4.96 6.18
C LEU A 69 2.99 -4.62 4.85
N MET A 70 3.77 -4.60 3.77
CA MET A 70 3.30 -4.19 2.45
C MET A 70 3.44 -5.32 1.42
N TYR A 71 2.40 -5.47 0.61
CA TYR A 71 2.33 -6.36 -0.54
C TYR A 71 1.98 -5.53 -1.78
N GLY A 72 2.85 -5.50 -2.80
CA GLY A 72 2.57 -4.87 -4.09
C GLY A 72 1.46 -5.62 -4.82
N GLY A 73 1.69 -6.91 -5.04
CA GLY A 73 0.78 -7.78 -5.77
C GLY A 73 1.27 -7.94 -7.21
N ARG A 74 0.38 -8.19 -8.16
CA ARG A 74 0.82 -8.42 -9.55
C ARG A 74 1.01 -7.08 -10.24
N GLY A 75 2.23 -6.67 -10.55
CA GLY A 75 2.42 -5.33 -11.07
C GLY A 75 3.86 -4.95 -11.29
N ALA A 76 4.09 -3.70 -11.66
CA ALA A 76 5.40 -3.10 -11.47
C ALA A 76 5.23 -2.08 -10.37
N ASP A 77 5.58 -2.48 -9.14
CA ASP A 77 5.15 -1.75 -7.96
C ASP A 77 6.25 -0.87 -7.39
N VAL A 78 5.85 0.22 -6.73
CA VAL A 78 6.75 1.11 -5.99
C VAL A 78 6.39 1.03 -4.51
N LEU A 79 7.22 0.35 -3.73
CA LEU A 79 7.00 0.16 -2.29
C LEU A 79 7.99 1.01 -1.49
N ARG A 80 7.50 1.81 -0.55
CA ARG A 80 8.31 2.66 0.33
C ARG A 80 7.94 2.41 1.79
N GLY A 81 8.85 1.83 2.57
CA GLY A 81 8.61 1.55 3.99
C GLY A 81 8.37 2.83 4.80
N GLY A 82 9.29 3.79 4.69
CA GLY A 82 9.26 4.97 5.54
C GLY A 82 10.00 4.72 6.84
N ARG A 83 9.49 5.24 7.96
CA ARG A 83 10.14 5.15 9.27
C ARG A 83 9.71 3.91 10.02
N GLY A 84 10.68 3.20 10.61
CA GLY A 84 10.44 2.06 11.49
C GLY A 84 10.67 0.74 10.75
N ILE A 85 10.20 -0.38 11.31
CA ILE A 85 10.60 -1.73 10.83
C ILE A 85 9.59 -2.30 9.85
N ASP A 86 9.93 -2.23 8.57
CA ASP A 86 9.01 -2.58 7.49
C ASP A 86 9.33 -3.93 6.85
N ILE A 87 8.31 -4.54 6.27
CA ILE A 87 8.44 -5.71 5.40
C ILE A 87 7.70 -5.38 4.12
N ALA A 88 8.41 -5.48 2.98
CA ALA A 88 7.85 -5.17 1.67
C ALA A 88 8.03 -6.37 0.72
N HIS A 89 6.93 -6.83 0.15
CA HIS A 89 6.91 -7.89 -0.86
C HIS A 89 6.34 -7.34 -2.16
N GLY A 90 7.14 -7.32 -3.23
CA GLY A 90 6.67 -6.88 -4.56
C GLY A 90 5.59 -7.80 -5.13
N GLN A 91 5.83 -9.12 -5.10
CA GLN A 91 4.91 -10.16 -5.58
C GLN A 91 4.66 -10.21 -7.10
N GLY A 92 5.73 -10.19 -7.88
CA GLY A 92 5.71 -10.55 -9.29
C GLY A 92 5.62 -9.34 -10.21
N GLY A 93 6.45 -9.35 -11.25
CA GLY A 93 6.74 -8.18 -12.07
C GLY A 93 8.05 -7.50 -11.63
N VAL A 94 8.26 -6.24 -12.01
CA VAL A 94 9.54 -5.54 -11.77
C VAL A 94 9.31 -4.41 -10.78
N ASP A 95 9.67 -4.69 -9.52
CA ASP A 95 9.32 -3.82 -8.40
C ASP A 95 10.49 -2.93 -7.96
N THR A 96 10.15 -1.73 -7.52
CA THR A 96 11.05 -0.78 -6.87
C THR A 96 10.71 -0.65 -5.39
N CYS A 97 11.47 -1.36 -4.55
CA CYS A 97 11.41 -1.19 -3.10
C CYS A 97 12.43 -0.16 -2.62
N ARG A 98 12.00 0.77 -1.75
CA ARG A 98 12.89 1.63 -0.97
C ARG A 98 12.60 1.45 0.52
N ALA A 99 13.57 0.87 1.22
CA ALA A 99 13.56 0.72 2.66
C ALA A 99 14.70 1.53 3.30
N GLU A 100 14.44 2.17 4.43
CA GLU A 100 15.47 2.93 5.15
C GLU A 100 16.32 1.99 6.03
N ARG A 101 17.57 1.78 5.63
CA ARG A 101 18.76 1.22 6.33
C ARG A 101 18.63 -0.02 7.25
N ARG A 102 17.47 -0.64 7.49
CA ARG A 102 17.32 -1.83 8.37
C ARG A 102 16.31 -2.90 7.91
N HIS A 103 15.76 -2.84 6.69
CA HIS A 103 14.62 -3.68 6.31
C HIS A 103 14.76 -4.42 4.97
N GLY A 104 14.16 -5.62 4.91
CA GLY A 104 14.21 -6.54 3.78
C GLY A 104 13.06 -6.31 2.81
N CYS A 105 13.38 -6.03 1.54
CA CYS A 105 12.46 -6.23 0.43
C CYS A 105 12.76 -7.60 -0.17
N GLU A 106 11.80 -8.51 -0.09
CA GLU A 106 11.93 -9.83 -0.71
C GLU A 106 11.36 -9.80 -2.13
N ARG A 107 12.23 -10.01 -3.11
CA ARG A 107 11.87 -10.35 -4.48
C ARG A 107 11.63 -11.86 -4.52
N ARG A 108 10.38 -12.30 -4.46
CA ARG A 108 10.00 -13.66 -4.87
C ARG A 108 8.80 -13.60 -5.77
#